data_AF-A0A7S2SAN8-F1
#
_entry.id   AF-A0A7S2SAN8-F1
#
_cell.length_a   1.000
_cell.length_b   1.000
_cell.length_c   1.000
_cell.angle_alpha   90.00
_cell.angle_beta   90.00
_cell.angle_gamma   90.00
#
_symmetry.space_group_name_H-M   'P 1'
#
loop_
_entity.id
_entity.type
_entity.pdbx_description
1 polymer ?
#
loop_
_entity_poly.entity_id
_entity_poly.type
_entity_poly.pdbx_seq_one_letter_code
_entity_poly.pdbx_strand_id
1 'polypeptide(L)'
;AAVAADSLPQQVSTGRSALLSNTSHNDNSNSRTTLDLTNNNKNKKVFFHYFYMGEDNKVQIQLEIRKDRRCPLCYFNAISDRGLLIHCQTTHSNELSFEGGKDEHGNLH
;
A
#
# COMPACT_ATOMS: atom_id res chain seq x y z
N ALA A 1 50.71 3.35 24.97
CA ALA A 1 50.43 2.76 23.64
C ALA A 1 49.70 1.44 23.89
N ALA A 2 48.39 1.31 23.66
CA ALA A 2 47.73 1.13 22.35
C ALA A 2 48.23 -0.15 21.67
N VAL A 3 47.46 -1.14 21.22
CA VAL A 3 46.03 -1.41 21.02
C VAL A 3 45.95 -2.93 20.75
N ALA A 4 44.91 -3.63 21.22
CA ALA A 4 44.60 -4.98 20.73
C ALA A 4 43.37 -4.86 19.82
N ALA A 5 43.60 -5.00 18.53
CA ALA A 5 42.60 -5.04 17.48
C ALA A 5 42.78 -6.32 16.65
N ASP A 6 41.74 -6.62 15.87
CA ASP A 6 41.63 -7.62 14.80
C ASP A 6 41.37 -9.08 15.19
N SER A 7 40.58 -9.87 14.44
CA SER A 7 39.38 -9.72 13.59
C SER A 7 39.21 -11.12 13.01
N LEU A 8 38.01 -11.69 13.11
CA LEU A 8 37.65 -13.04 12.63
C LEU A 8 37.40 -13.05 11.11
N PRO A 9 37.40 -14.24 10.47
CA PRO A 9 37.85 -14.43 9.08
C PRO A 9 36.81 -14.16 7.98
N GLN A 10 37.35 -13.94 6.78
CA GLN A 10 36.64 -13.86 5.51
C GLN A 10 35.91 -15.17 5.14
N GLN A 11 34.66 -15.04 4.71
CA GLN A 11 33.96 -16.03 3.89
C GLN A 11 33.20 -15.31 2.77
N VAL A 12 33.74 -15.42 1.56
CA VAL A 12 33.07 -15.10 0.30
C VAL A 12 32.28 -16.35 -0.12
N SER A 13 30.96 -16.26 -0.28
CA SER A 13 30.27 -17.14 -1.23
C SER A 13 28.97 -16.51 -1.72
N THR A 14 28.91 -16.32 -3.02
CA THR A 14 27.73 -15.98 -3.83
C THR A 14 26.78 -17.18 -3.86
N GLY A 15 25.64 -17.08 -3.18
CA GLY A 15 24.56 -18.06 -3.25
C GLY A 15 23.42 -17.59 -4.15
N ARG A 16 23.54 -17.86 -5.46
CA ARG A 16 22.38 -17.97 -6.36
C ARG A 16 21.77 -19.35 -6.16
N SER A 17 20.52 -19.42 -5.70
CA SER A 17 19.64 -20.58 -5.89
C SER A 17 18.19 -20.20 -5.56
N ALA A 18 17.39 -19.98 -6.59
CA ALA A 18 15.94 -20.11 -6.51
C ALA A 18 15.54 -21.28 -7.42
N LEU A 19 15.50 -22.47 -6.83
CA LEU A 19 14.84 -23.64 -7.36
C LEU A 19 13.46 -23.71 -6.71
N LEU A 20 12.39 -23.45 -7.46
CA LEU A 20 11.09 -24.06 -7.21
C LEU A 20 10.42 -24.28 -8.57
N SER A 21 10.55 -25.51 -9.04
CA SER A 21 9.66 -26.11 -10.04
C SER A 21 8.24 -26.18 -9.48
N ASN A 22 7.23 -26.01 -10.33
CA ASN A 22 6.01 -26.82 -10.25
C ASN A 22 5.29 -26.80 -11.60
N THR A 23 5.30 -27.96 -12.25
CA THR A 23 4.44 -28.28 -13.38
C THR A 23 3.11 -28.78 -12.84
N SER A 24 1.99 -28.24 -13.31
CA SER A 24 0.72 -28.97 -13.32
C SER A 24 -0.16 -28.45 -14.45
N HIS A 25 -0.38 -29.30 -15.45
CA HIS A 25 -1.47 -29.16 -16.41
C HIS A 25 -2.77 -29.61 -15.73
N ASN A 26 -3.83 -28.82 -15.87
CA ASN A 26 -5.18 -29.32 -15.73
C ASN A 26 -6.12 -28.48 -16.62
N ASP A 27 -6.36 -28.97 -17.83
CA ASP A 27 -7.47 -28.55 -18.67
C ASP A 27 -8.74 -29.18 -18.10
N ASN A 28 -9.64 -28.35 -17.54
CA ASN A 28 -11.03 -28.75 -17.37
C ASN A 28 -11.96 -27.57 -17.57
N SER A 29 -12.46 -27.47 -18.79
CA SER A 29 -13.59 -26.64 -19.18
C SER A 29 -14.84 -27.09 -18.42
N ASN A 30 -15.23 -26.34 -17.40
CA ASN A 30 -16.59 -26.40 -16.88
C ASN A 30 -17.13 -24.98 -16.69
N SER A 31 -17.95 -24.59 -17.65
CA SER A 31 -18.83 -23.44 -17.64
C SER A 31 -19.61 -23.38 -16.33
N ARG A 32 -19.25 -22.45 -15.46
CA ARG A 32 -20.09 -22.00 -14.35
C ARG A 32 -19.92 -20.49 -14.26
N THR A 33 -20.97 -19.80 -14.70
CA THR A 33 -21.23 -18.38 -14.50
C THR A 33 -21.03 -17.99 -13.03
N THR A 34 -19.81 -17.66 -12.64
CA THR A 34 -19.55 -16.78 -11.52
C THR A 34 -19.74 -15.38 -12.04
N LEU A 35 -20.94 -14.85 -11.80
CA LEU A 35 -21.23 -13.42 -11.85
C LEU A 35 -20.02 -12.64 -11.35
N ASP A 36 -19.50 -11.82 -12.24
CA ASP A 36 -18.35 -10.96 -12.07
C ASP A 36 -18.63 -9.93 -10.96
N LEU A 37 -18.50 -10.37 -9.71
CA LEU A 37 -18.69 -9.57 -8.49
C LEU A 37 -17.53 -8.59 -8.24
N THR A 38 -16.66 -8.37 -9.23
CA THR A 38 -15.48 -7.51 -9.08
C THR A 38 -15.62 -6.13 -9.72
N ASN A 39 -16.76 -5.83 -10.38
CA ASN A 39 -16.84 -4.70 -11.30
C ASN A 39 -17.70 -3.50 -10.86
N ASN A 40 -18.37 -3.53 -9.70
CA ASN A 40 -19.24 -2.43 -9.27
C ASN A 40 -18.53 -1.24 -8.60
N ASN A 41 -17.21 -1.30 -8.42
CA ASN A 41 -16.46 -0.30 -7.66
C ASN A 41 -15.59 0.63 -8.52
N LYS A 42 -15.69 0.57 -9.85
CA LYS A 42 -14.86 1.36 -10.79
C LYS A 42 -15.23 2.84 -10.88
N ASN A 43 -16.34 3.27 -10.28
CA ASN A 43 -16.82 4.65 -10.34
C ASN A 43 -16.83 5.36 -8.98
N LYS A 44 -16.39 4.73 -7.88
CA LYS A 44 -16.34 5.38 -6.58
C LYS A 44 -15.12 6.32 -6.55
N LYS A 45 -15.38 7.63 -6.41
CA LYS A 45 -14.32 8.63 -6.21
C LYS A 45 -13.70 8.44 -4.83
N VAL A 46 -12.39 8.63 -4.74
CA VAL A 46 -11.63 8.65 -3.48
C VAL A 46 -11.18 10.09 -3.25
N PHE A 47 -11.29 10.55 -2.00
CA PHE A 47 -10.99 11.93 -1.62
C PHE A 47 -9.81 11.93 -0.65
N PHE A 48 -8.75 12.65 -0.99
CA PHE A 48 -7.61 12.87 -0.11
C PHE A 48 -7.63 14.32 0.36
N HIS A 49 -7.72 14.50 1.68
CA HIS A 49 -7.66 15.80 2.33
C HIS A 49 -6.27 15.95 2.95
N TYR A 50 -5.47 16.85 2.42
CA TYR A 50 -4.15 17.17 2.94
C TYR A 50 -4.26 18.40 3.82
N PHE A 51 -3.94 18.23 5.09
CA PHE A 51 -3.89 19.31 6.09
C PHE A 51 -2.44 19.68 6.35
N TYR A 52 -2.10 20.95 6.25
CA TYR A 52 -0.76 21.45 6.55
C TYR A 52 -0.84 22.87 7.12
N MET A 53 0.22 23.28 7.84
CA MET A 53 0.33 24.65 8.34
C MET A 53 0.91 25.54 7.25
N GLY A 54 0.16 26.58 6.87
CA GLY A 54 0.62 27.61 5.96
C GLY A 54 1.60 28.59 6.60
N GLU A 55 2.18 29.47 5.78
CA GLU A 55 3.13 30.51 6.21
C GLU A 55 2.53 31.49 7.23
N ASP A 56 1.21 31.66 7.20
CA ASP A 56 0.45 32.52 8.11
C ASP A 56 0.03 31.82 9.42
N ASN A 57 0.61 30.65 9.72
CA ASN A 57 0.25 29.79 10.85
C ASN A 57 -1.24 29.41 10.87
N LYS A 58 -1.90 29.35 9.71
CA LYS A 58 -3.25 28.81 9.58
C LYS A 58 -3.23 27.43 8.93
N VAL A 59 -4.19 26.59 9.32
CA VAL A 59 -4.39 25.29 8.68
C VAL A 59 -4.91 25.52 7.26
N GLN A 60 -4.17 25.00 6.28
CA GLN A 60 -4.57 24.96 4.89
C GLN A 60 -5.02 23.55 4.51
N ILE A 61 -5.97 23.48 3.58
CA ILE A 61 -6.56 22.22 3.12
C ILE A 61 -6.40 22.15 1.61
N GLN A 62 -5.81 21.07 1.13
CA GLN A 62 -5.82 20.71 -0.28
C GLN A 62 -6.65 19.44 -0.48
N LEU A 63 -7.56 19.47 -1.46
CA LEU A 63 -8.38 18.34 -1.84
C LEU A 63 -7.89 17.73 -3.15
N GLU A 64 -7.59 16.44 -3.13
CA GLU A 64 -7.35 15.64 -4.33
C GLU A 64 -8.48 14.62 -4.52
N ILE A 65 -9.07 14.60 -5.72
CA ILE A 65 -10.14 13.66 -6.07
C ILE A 65 -9.63 12.69 -7.11
N ARG A 66 -9.62 11.40 -6.77
CA ARG A 66 -9.11 10.33 -7.64
C ARG A 66 -10.18 9.31 -7.96
N LYS A 67 -9.93 8.51 -8.98
CA LYS A 67 -10.74 7.32 -9.34
C LYS A 67 -10.08 6.00 -8.94
N ASP A 68 -8.80 6.04 -8.57
CA ASP A 68 -8.03 4.89 -8.13
C ASP A 68 -7.79 4.96 -6.60
N ARG A 69 -7.44 3.79 -6.03
CA ARG A 69 -7.08 3.64 -4.61
C ARG A 69 -5.57 3.48 -4.45
N ARG A 70 -4.81 4.24 -5.23
CA ARG A 70 -3.35 4.21 -5.12
C ARG A 70 -2.90 5.14 -4.01
N CYS A 71 -1.95 4.68 -3.20
CA CYS A 71 -1.30 5.51 -2.21
C CYS A 71 -0.66 6.73 -2.91
N PRO A 72 -0.94 7.97 -2.48
CA PRO A 72 -0.40 9.17 -3.10
C PRO A 72 1.12 9.31 -2.88
N LEU A 73 1.69 8.58 -1.92
CA LEU A 73 3.10 8.67 -1.55
C LEU A 73 3.96 7.62 -2.28
N CYS A 74 3.52 6.36 -2.30
CA CYS A 74 4.32 5.25 -2.84
C CYS A 74 3.64 4.48 -3.99
N TYR A 75 2.47 4.94 -4.45
CA TYR A 75 1.70 4.33 -5.54
C TYR A 75 1.24 2.87 -5.33
N PHE A 76 1.33 2.35 -4.10
CA PHE A 76 0.74 1.06 -3.73
C PHE A 76 -0.74 1.01 -4.10
N ASN A 77 -1.16 -0.01 -4.84
CA ASN A 77 -2.52 -0.13 -5.35
C ASN A 77 -3.40 -0.97 -4.41
N ALA A 78 -4.17 -0.30 -3.56
CA ALA A 78 -5.06 -0.98 -2.63
C ALA A 78 -6.36 -1.46 -3.31
N ILE A 79 -6.88 -2.59 -2.85
CA ILE A 79 -8.15 -3.14 -3.37
C ILE A 79 -9.36 -2.37 -2.78
N SER A 80 -9.24 -1.88 -1.55
CA SER A 80 -10.31 -1.21 -0.79
C SER A 80 -9.82 0.03 -0.03
N ASP A 81 -10.74 0.94 0.28
CA ASP A 81 -10.46 2.19 1.02
C ASP A 81 -9.85 1.87 2.41
N ARG A 82 -10.36 0.82 3.08
CA ARG A 82 -9.81 0.34 4.36
C ARG A 82 -8.38 -0.19 4.21
N GLY A 83 -8.11 -0.93 3.13
CA GLY A 83 -6.76 -1.43 2.85
C GLY A 83 -5.78 -0.29 2.58
N LEU A 84 -6.23 0.75 1.86
CA LEU A 84 -5.45 1.95 1.63
C LEU A 84 -5.12 2.68 2.93
N LEU A 85 -6.12 2.91 3.79
CA LEU A 85 -5.92 3.58 5.08
C LEU A 85 -4.93 2.82 5.97
N ILE A 86 -5.10 1.50 6.11
CA ILE A 86 -4.18 0.66 6.90
C ILE A 86 -2.76 0.74 6.32
N HIS A 87 -2.61 0.65 5.00
CA HIS A 87 -1.31 0.78 4.35
C HIS A 87 -0.65 2.12 4.70
N CYS A 88 -1.36 3.24 4.59
CA CYS A 88 -0.83 4.54 4.95
C CYS A 88 -0.43 4.62 6.43
N GLN A 89 -1.30 4.16 7.34
CA GLN A 89 -1.05 4.16 8.79
C GLN A 89 0.10 3.24 9.23
N THR A 90 0.45 2.23 8.45
CA THR A 90 1.50 1.26 8.81
C THR A 90 2.83 1.55 8.10
N THR A 91 2.77 2.08 6.88
CA THR A 91 3.96 2.30 6.04
C THR A 91 4.52 3.70 6.18
N HIS A 92 3.66 4.70 6.44
CA HIS A 92 4.01 6.13 6.41
C HIS A 92 3.77 6.86 7.74
N SER A 93 3.49 6.12 8.83
CA SER A 93 3.18 6.70 10.16
C SER A 93 4.31 7.50 10.80
N ASN A 94 5.55 7.27 10.37
CA ASN A 94 6.71 7.99 10.91
C ASN A 94 6.76 9.45 10.42
N GLU A 95 6.16 9.75 9.27
CA GLU A 95 6.25 11.07 8.62
C GLU A 95 4.92 11.82 8.63
N LEU A 96 3.81 11.09 8.54
CA LEU A 96 2.47 11.66 8.35
C LEU A 96 1.44 10.93 9.21
N SER A 97 0.42 11.68 9.62
CA SER A 97 -0.77 11.13 10.29
C SER A 97 -1.87 10.87 9.28
N PHE A 98 -2.56 9.74 9.41
CA PHE A 98 -3.62 9.33 8.48
C PHE A 98 -4.88 8.95 9.24
N GLU A 99 -5.99 9.60 8.89
CA GLU A 99 -7.31 9.33 9.42
C GLU A 99 -8.30 9.06 8.29
N GLY A 100 -9.24 8.15 8.53
CA GLY A 100 -10.29 7.83 7.57
C GLY A 100 -11.61 8.49 7.97
N GLY A 101 -12.27 9.12 7.00
CA GLY A 101 -13.61 9.66 7.18
C GLY A 101 -14.67 8.57 7.03
N LYS A 102 -15.73 8.64 7.83
CA LYS A 102 -16.93 7.84 7.60
C LYS A 102 -18.06 8.75 7.14
N ASP A 103 -18.81 8.30 6.14
CA ASP A 103 -20.03 9.00 5.74
C ASP A 103 -21.18 8.76 6.73
N GLU A 104 -22.33 9.38 6.46
CA GLU A 104 -23.58 9.23 7.21
C GLU A 104 -24.09 7.77 7.27
N HIS A 105 -23.62 6.90 6.38
CA HIS A 105 -23.95 5.48 6.33
C HIS A 105 -22.89 4.60 7.02
N GLY A 106 -21.84 5.20 7.58
CA GLY A 106 -20.73 4.50 8.24
C GLY A 106 -19.71 3.88 7.30
N ASN A 107 -19.80 4.13 5.99
CA ASN A 107 -18.83 3.66 5.01
C ASN A 107 -17.56 4.48 5.11
N LEU A 108 -16.41 3.82 5.01
CA LEU A 108 -15.12 4.50 4.92
C LEU A 108 -14.98 5.16 3.54
N HIS A 109 -14.50 6.40 3.53
CA HIS A 109 -14.13 7.16 2.34
C HIS A 109 -12.74 7.77 2.48
#